data_AF-A0A3C0RXN5-F1
#
_entry.id   AF-A0A3C0RXN5-F1
#
_cell.length_a   1.000
_cell.length_b   1.000
_cell.length_c   1.000
_cell.angle_alpha   90.00
_cell.angle_beta   90.00
_cell.angle_gamma   90.00
#
_symmetry.space_group_name_H-M   'P 1'
#
loop_
_entity.id
_entity.type
_entity.pdbx_description
1 polymer ?
#
loop_
_entity_poly.entity_id
_entity_poly.type
_entity_poly.pdbx_seq_one_letter_code
_entity_poly.pdbx_strand_id
1 'polypeptide(L)'
;MVEKSSYDNISIEVYYDSKHAENVKQLINDSKQTLAYCQNNFGKYPFKSIRFVEISGFVSGFNATAYPGMIFMNENMTFHSDLRREKTRDVINELAGHELSHQWWGNSQIDPDDRREGATMLTETLAMYTELMCYKHKHGPEGVKKMVKMYQDLYDIGKANSVDEDLMRVSL
;
A
#
# COMPACT_ATOMS: atom_id res chain seq x y z
N MET A 1 -20.89 -4.80 5.61
CA MET A 1 -20.91 -3.73 6.64
C MET A 1 -20.11 -2.54 6.14
N VAL A 2 -20.33 -1.37 6.75
CA VAL A 2 -19.53 -0.18 6.45
C VAL A 2 -19.14 0.50 7.77
N GLU A 3 -17.85 0.75 7.94
CA GLU A 3 -17.31 1.58 9.02
C GLU A 3 -16.89 2.92 8.43
N LYS A 4 -17.20 4.03 9.11
CA LYS A 4 -16.93 5.37 8.61
C LYS A 4 -16.13 6.19 9.59
N SER A 5 -15.21 6.98 9.07
CA SER A 5 -14.47 7.99 9.82
C SER A 5 -14.16 9.18 8.93
N SER A 6 -13.44 10.16 9.46
CA SER A 6 -12.93 11.27 8.67
C SER A 6 -11.60 11.78 9.19
N TYR A 7 -10.87 12.48 8.31
CA TYR A 7 -9.66 13.22 8.62
C TYR A 7 -9.56 14.42 7.69
N ASP A 8 -9.35 15.62 8.23
CA ASP A 8 -9.21 16.86 7.44
C ASP A 8 -10.30 17.06 6.36
N ASN A 9 -11.56 16.86 6.76
CA ASN A 9 -12.74 16.91 5.86
C ASN A 9 -12.78 15.85 4.74
N ILE A 10 -11.90 14.86 4.77
CA ILE A 10 -11.88 13.70 3.88
C ILE A 10 -12.62 12.56 4.58
N SER A 11 -13.64 11.99 3.92
CA SER A 11 -14.35 10.81 4.42
C SER A 11 -13.51 9.55 4.23
N ILE A 12 -13.44 8.69 5.24
CA ILE A 12 -12.79 7.38 5.18
C ILE A 12 -13.87 6.33 5.38
N GLU A 13 -14.10 5.47 4.39
CA GLU A 13 -15.12 4.42 4.44
C GLU A 13 -14.48 3.06 4.21
N VAL A 14 -14.77 2.08 5.07
CA VAL A 14 -14.31 0.69 4.91
C VAL A 14 -15.52 -0.20 4.72
N TYR A 15 -15.60 -0.86 3.58
CA TYR A 15 -16.64 -1.83 3.23
C TYR A 15 -16.08 -3.24 3.41
N TYR A 16 -16.71 -4.03 4.28
CA TYR A 16 -16.19 -5.33 4.71
C TYR A 16 -17.32 -6.30 5.09
N ASP A 17 -17.10 -7.62 5.06
CA ASP A 17 -18.02 -8.61 5.59
C ASP A 17 -18.11 -8.45 7.12
N SER A 18 -19.32 -8.53 7.68
CA SER A 18 -19.54 -8.46 9.13
C SER A 18 -18.66 -9.40 9.97
N LYS A 19 -18.24 -10.53 9.40
CA LYS A 19 -17.38 -11.53 10.06
C LYS A 19 -15.91 -11.12 10.09
N HIS A 20 -15.51 -10.11 9.30
CA HIS A 20 -14.13 -9.74 8.99
C HIS A 20 -13.77 -8.37 9.57
N ALA A 21 -14.25 -8.07 10.78
CA ALA A 21 -14.14 -6.74 11.39
C ALA A 21 -12.78 -6.45 12.06
N GLU A 22 -11.89 -7.44 12.15
CA GLU A 22 -10.72 -7.47 13.04
C GLU A 22 -9.78 -6.28 12.82
N ASN A 23 -9.51 -5.96 11.56
CA ASN A 23 -8.48 -5.00 11.17
C ASN A 23 -9.05 -3.64 10.73
N VAL A 24 -10.38 -3.49 10.66
CA VAL A 24 -11.07 -2.29 10.16
C VAL A 24 -10.65 -1.03 10.91
N LYS A 25 -10.63 -1.08 12.25
CA LYS A 25 -10.29 0.09 13.07
C LYS A 25 -8.83 0.52 12.89
N GLN A 26 -7.94 -0.45 12.79
CA GLN A 26 -6.52 -0.20 12.60
C GLN A 26 -6.26 0.38 11.21
N LEU A 27 -6.92 -0.16 10.17
CA LEU A 27 -6.87 0.38 8.81
C LEU A 27 -7.32 1.84 8.75
N ILE A 28 -8.41 2.20 9.43
CA ILE A 28 -8.86 3.59 9.52
C ILE A 28 -7.79 4.47 10.19
N ASN A 29 -7.23 4.03 11.31
CA ASN A 29 -6.22 4.82 12.03
C ASN A 29 -4.94 5.01 11.21
N ASP A 30 -4.48 3.96 10.52
CA ASP A 30 -3.28 4.04 9.68
C ASP A 30 -3.56 4.85 8.40
N SER A 31 -4.78 4.82 7.87
CA SER A 31 -5.20 5.69 6.76
C SER A 31 -5.14 7.16 7.16
N LYS A 32 -5.57 7.53 8.37
CA LYS A 32 -5.46 8.91 8.88
C LYS A 32 -4.01 9.37 9.00
N GLN A 33 -3.13 8.49 9.49
CA GLN A 33 -1.70 8.78 9.60
C GLN A 33 -1.06 8.95 8.22
N THR A 34 -1.41 8.11 7.26
CA THR A 34 -0.92 8.22 5.89
C THR A 34 -1.43 9.49 5.20
N LEU A 35 -2.72 9.82 5.34
CA LEU A 35 -3.27 11.10 4.86
C LEU A 35 -2.52 12.28 5.49
N ALA A 36 -2.28 12.26 6.80
CA ALA A 36 -1.54 13.31 7.49
C ALA A 36 -0.12 13.47 6.93
N TYR A 37 0.60 12.35 6.78
CA TYR A 37 1.96 12.33 6.25
C TYR A 37 2.01 12.82 4.80
N CYS A 38 1.18 12.26 3.91
CA CYS A 38 1.17 12.61 2.50
C CYS A 38 0.74 14.06 2.28
N GLN A 39 -0.30 14.54 2.98
CA GLN A 39 -0.73 15.93 2.85
C GLN A 39 0.34 16.92 3.32
N ASN A 40 1.08 16.60 4.38
CA ASN A 40 2.14 17.47 4.89
C ASN A 40 3.40 17.48 3.99
N ASN A 41 3.72 16.38 3.32
CA ASN A 41 4.98 16.24 2.57
C ASN A 41 4.83 16.36 1.04
N PHE A 42 3.68 15.98 0.49
CA PHE A 42 3.48 15.81 -0.96
C PHE A 42 2.35 16.68 -1.53
N GLY A 43 1.58 17.35 -0.68
CA GLY A 43 0.47 18.21 -1.09
C GLY A 43 -0.90 17.60 -0.84
N LYS A 44 -1.96 18.39 -1.06
CA LYS A 44 -3.33 18.04 -0.64
C LYS A 44 -3.84 16.77 -1.32
N TYR A 45 -4.65 16.00 -0.58
CA TYR A 45 -5.36 14.88 -1.15
C TYR A 45 -6.41 15.38 -2.17
N PRO A 46 -6.46 14.84 -3.40
CA PRO A 46 -7.28 15.41 -4.47
C PRO A 46 -8.77 15.06 -4.37
N PHE A 47 -9.16 14.14 -3.47
CA PHE A 47 -10.54 13.66 -3.35
C PHE A 47 -11.20 14.05 -2.02
N LYS A 48 -12.54 13.99 -1.97
CA LYS A 48 -13.32 14.23 -0.74
C LYS A 48 -13.49 12.97 0.10
N SER A 49 -13.15 11.80 -0.43
CA SER A 49 -13.30 10.53 0.25
C SER A 49 -12.27 9.51 -0.25
N ILE A 50 -11.85 8.64 0.65
CA ILE A 50 -11.17 7.38 0.33
C ILE A 50 -12.05 6.21 0.80
N ARG A 51 -12.20 5.19 -0.05
CA ARG A 51 -12.95 3.98 0.25
C ARG A 51 -12.06 2.76 0.18
N PHE A 52 -12.04 1.96 1.23
CA PHE A 52 -11.43 0.64 1.22
C PHE A 52 -12.54 -0.40 1.05
N VAL A 53 -12.41 -1.28 0.06
CA VAL A 53 -13.44 -2.25 -0.29
C VAL A 53 -12.85 -3.64 -0.26
N GLU A 54 -13.37 -4.46 0.65
CA GLU A 54 -13.07 -5.88 0.68
C GLU A 54 -13.60 -6.58 -0.56
N ILE A 55 -12.76 -7.43 -1.15
CA ILE A 55 -13.10 -8.34 -2.24
C ILE A 55 -12.77 -9.78 -1.86
N SER A 56 -13.50 -10.72 -2.45
CA SER A 56 -13.37 -12.14 -2.14
C SER A 56 -11.98 -12.69 -2.43
N GLY A 57 -11.53 -13.60 -1.57
CA GLY A 57 -10.26 -14.30 -1.65
C GLY A 57 -10.13 -15.24 -2.85
N PHE A 58 -11.22 -15.53 -3.55
CA PHE A 58 -11.22 -16.28 -4.81
C PHE A 58 -10.69 -15.47 -6.00
N VAL A 59 -10.52 -14.15 -5.85
CA VAL A 59 -9.88 -13.31 -6.88
C VAL A 59 -8.37 -13.59 -6.89
N SER A 60 -7.86 -14.04 -8.04
CA SER A 60 -6.43 -14.28 -8.27
C SER A 60 -5.81 -13.17 -9.12
N GLY A 61 -4.52 -12.89 -8.87
CA GLY A 61 -3.72 -11.96 -9.68
C GLY A 61 -3.42 -10.59 -9.05
N PHE A 62 -4.12 -10.20 -7.97
CA PHE A 62 -3.88 -8.91 -7.28
C PHE A 62 -4.26 -8.99 -5.80
N ASN A 63 -3.42 -8.44 -4.92
CA ASN A 63 -3.62 -8.43 -3.47
C ASN A 63 -4.38 -7.18 -3.00
N ALA A 64 -4.05 -6.04 -3.60
CA ALA A 64 -4.80 -4.80 -3.52
C ALA A 64 -4.61 -4.00 -4.82
N THR A 65 -5.56 -3.12 -5.14
CA THR A 65 -5.43 -2.16 -6.24
C THR A 65 -6.06 -0.84 -5.86
N ALA A 66 -5.32 0.25 -6.10
CA ALA A 66 -5.78 1.60 -5.90
C ALA A 66 -6.35 2.19 -7.19
N TYR A 67 -7.54 2.77 -7.11
CA TYR A 67 -8.18 3.64 -8.09
C TYR A 67 -8.40 5.03 -7.45
N PRO A 68 -8.69 6.08 -8.24
CA PRO A 68 -9.06 7.40 -7.72
C PRO A 68 -10.12 7.34 -6.60
N GLY A 69 -9.70 7.59 -5.35
CA GLY A 69 -10.57 7.59 -4.18
C GLY A 69 -11.09 6.22 -3.71
N MET A 70 -10.56 5.10 -4.23
CA MET A 70 -11.01 3.75 -3.87
C MET A 70 -9.88 2.74 -3.93
N ILE A 71 -9.77 1.87 -2.92
CA ILE A 71 -8.77 0.81 -2.83
C ILE A 71 -9.51 -0.51 -2.62
N PHE A 72 -9.32 -1.47 -3.52
CA PHE A 72 -9.87 -2.81 -3.38
C PHE A 72 -8.84 -3.72 -2.72
N MET A 73 -9.28 -4.58 -1.80
CA MET A 73 -8.40 -5.37 -0.95
C MET A 73 -8.90 -6.80 -0.80
N ASN A 74 -8.04 -7.78 -1.02
CA ASN A 74 -8.39 -9.19 -0.85
C ASN A 74 -8.58 -9.53 0.65
N GLU A 75 -9.68 -10.23 0.97
CA GLU A 75 -10.05 -10.61 2.34
C GLU A 75 -8.94 -11.38 3.08
N ASN A 76 -8.23 -12.25 2.36
CA ASN A 76 -7.20 -13.14 2.93
C ASN A 76 -5.95 -12.39 3.39
N MET A 77 -5.64 -11.24 2.79
CA MET A 77 -4.46 -10.44 3.15
C MET A 77 -4.78 -9.32 4.15
N THR A 78 -6.01 -8.81 4.17
CA THR A 78 -6.30 -7.59 4.94
C THR A 78 -7.07 -7.88 6.21
N PHE A 79 -8.11 -8.69 6.13
CA PHE A 79 -9.06 -8.85 7.23
C PHE A 79 -8.85 -10.16 7.98
N HIS A 80 -8.39 -11.22 7.30
CA HIS A 80 -8.03 -12.49 7.92
C HIS A 80 -6.56 -12.64 8.34
N SER A 81 -5.72 -11.65 8.05
CA SER A 81 -4.31 -11.69 8.45
C SER A 81 -4.19 -11.68 9.97
N ASP A 82 -3.71 -12.79 10.54
CA ASP A 82 -3.37 -12.89 11.95
C ASP A 82 -2.04 -12.15 12.19
N LEU A 83 -2.15 -10.86 12.49
CA LEU A 83 -1.03 -9.99 12.87
C LEU A 83 -0.19 -10.52 14.05
N ARG A 84 -0.69 -11.54 14.78
CA ARG A 84 0.04 -12.20 15.87
C ARG A 84 0.89 -13.38 15.40
N ARG A 85 0.55 -14.00 14.26
CA ARG A 85 1.33 -15.07 13.61
C ARG A 85 2.33 -14.50 12.60
N GLU A 86 1.96 -13.43 11.88
CA GLU A 86 2.88 -12.65 11.05
C GLU A 86 3.51 -11.51 11.86
N LYS A 87 4.32 -11.85 12.88
CA LYS A 87 5.08 -10.85 13.66
C LYS A 87 6.05 -9.99 12.84
N THR A 88 6.19 -10.26 11.55
CA THR A 88 7.16 -9.64 10.65
C THR A 88 6.56 -8.63 9.68
N ARG A 89 5.24 -8.66 9.40
CA ARG A 89 4.63 -7.83 8.35
C ARG A 89 3.42 -7.06 8.91
N ASP A 90 3.53 -5.74 8.99
CA ASP A 90 2.40 -4.87 9.34
C ASP A 90 1.56 -4.64 8.08
N VAL A 91 0.80 -5.67 7.68
CA VAL A 91 0.03 -5.68 6.42
C VAL A 91 -0.96 -4.51 6.34
N ILE A 92 -1.41 -4.01 7.50
CA ILE A 92 -2.27 -2.82 7.56
C ILE A 92 -1.49 -1.55 7.23
N ASN A 93 -0.24 -1.43 7.70
CA ASN A 93 0.63 -0.33 7.30
C ASN A 93 0.98 -0.41 5.81
N GLU A 94 1.21 -1.59 5.26
CA GLU A 94 1.37 -1.78 3.81
C GLU A 94 0.14 -1.27 3.07
N LEU A 95 -1.05 -1.74 3.40
CA LEU A 95 -2.27 -1.32 2.70
C LEU A 95 -2.62 0.15 2.90
N ALA A 96 -2.48 0.66 4.12
CA ALA A 96 -2.81 2.05 4.42
C ALA A 96 -1.75 3.02 3.93
N GLY A 97 -0.47 2.63 3.93
CA GLY A 97 0.67 3.46 3.57
C GLY A 97 1.01 3.38 2.09
N HIS A 98 1.19 2.17 1.57
CA HIS A 98 1.55 1.92 0.17
C HIS A 98 0.38 2.24 -0.76
N GLU A 99 -0.76 1.53 -0.64
CA GLU A 99 -1.86 1.65 -1.61
C GLU A 99 -2.50 3.04 -1.61
N LEU A 100 -2.64 3.66 -0.43
CA LEU A 100 -3.16 5.03 -0.33
C LEU A 100 -2.19 6.05 -0.92
N SER A 101 -0.88 5.83 -0.84
CA SER A 101 0.10 6.75 -1.41
C SER A 101 0.07 6.77 -2.94
N HIS A 102 -0.47 5.73 -3.60
CA HIS A 102 -0.68 5.75 -5.06
C HIS A 102 -1.63 6.87 -5.52
N GLN A 103 -2.41 7.46 -4.61
CA GLN A 103 -3.21 8.66 -4.90
C GLN A 103 -2.33 9.90 -5.17
N TRP A 104 -1.05 9.86 -4.80
CA TRP A 104 -0.01 10.79 -5.23
C TRP A 104 0.88 10.15 -6.31
N TRP A 105 1.20 8.85 -6.19
CA TRP A 105 2.16 8.13 -7.04
C TRP A 105 1.47 7.13 -8.00
N GLY A 106 1.10 7.58 -9.19
CA GLY A 106 0.49 6.78 -10.26
C GLY A 106 -0.91 7.26 -10.62
N ASN A 107 -1.86 7.20 -9.68
CA ASN A 107 -3.28 7.28 -10.03
C ASN A 107 -3.82 8.69 -10.30
N SER A 108 -3.24 9.72 -9.69
CA SER A 108 -3.92 11.04 -9.66
C SER A 108 -3.03 12.27 -9.67
N GLN A 109 -1.72 12.14 -9.47
CA GLN A 109 -0.80 13.28 -9.54
C GLN A 109 0.40 13.00 -10.44
N ILE A 110 1.36 12.20 -9.97
CA ILE A 110 2.45 11.74 -10.83
C ILE A 110 1.96 10.52 -11.60
N ASP A 111 1.86 10.64 -12.92
CA ASP A 111 1.45 9.56 -13.82
C ASP A 111 2.50 9.44 -14.94
N PRO A 112 3.55 8.61 -14.75
CA PRO A 112 4.61 8.45 -15.74
C PRO A 112 4.11 7.74 -17.00
N ASP A 113 4.69 8.04 -18.16
CA ASP A 113 4.41 7.35 -19.43
C ASP A 113 4.65 5.85 -19.27
N ASP A 114 3.56 5.08 -19.16
CA ASP A 114 3.54 3.64 -18.87
C ASP A 114 4.27 2.79 -19.93
N ARG A 115 4.56 3.39 -21.09
CA ARG A 115 5.32 2.78 -22.18
C ARG A 115 6.84 2.86 -21.99
N ARG A 116 7.31 3.61 -20.99
CA ARG A 116 8.73 3.81 -20.73
C ARG A 116 9.23 2.90 -19.63
N GLU A 117 10.40 2.33 -19.86
CA GLU A 117 11.13 1.61 -18.83
C GLU A 117 11.35 2.51 -17.61
N GLY A 118 11.10 1.97 -16.42
CA GLY A 118 11.22 2.70 -15.16
C GLY A 118 9.95 3.41 -14.69
N ALA A 119 8.86 3.44 -15.47
CA ALA A 119 7.57 4.01 -15.03
C ALA A 119 7.08 3.36 -13.71
N THR A 120 7.05 2.02 -13.67
CA THR A 120 6.71 1.25 -12.46
C THR A 120 7.69 1.48 -11.33
N MET A 121 9.00 1.57 -11.63
CA MET A 121 10.01 1.84 -10.60
C MET A 121 9.70 3.18 -9.89
N LEU A 122 9.26 4.20 -10.63
CA LEU A 122 8.91 5.49 -10.05
C LEU A 122 7.70 5.41 -9.13
N THR A 123 6.59 4.80 -9.57
CA THR A 123 5.35 4.73 -8.77
C THR A 123 5.52 3.84 -7.54
N GLU A 124 6.06 2.63 -7.72
CA GLU A 124 6.20 1.64 -6.65
C GLU A 124 7.26 2.04 -5.63
N THR A 125 8.40 2.58 -6.06
CA THR A 125 9.46 2.99 -5.11
C THR A 125 9.00 4.15 -4.24
N LEU A 126 8.24 5.11 -4.79
CA LEU A 126 7.67 6.21 -4.02
C LEU A 126 6.58 5.73 -3.06
N ALA A 127 5.79 4.73 -3.45
CA ALA A 127 4.82 4.09 -2.57
C ALA A 127 5.48 3.34 -1.41
N MET A 128 6.50 2.52 -1.71
CA MET A 128 7.34 1.84 -0.70
C MET A 128 8.04 2.83 0.23
N TYR A 129 8.56 3.94 -0.30
CA TYR A 129 9.15 4.99 0.54
C TYR A 129 8.13 5.57 1.52
N THR A 130 6.92 5.87 1.03
CA THR A 130 5.84 6.42 1.86
C THR A 130 5.44 5.45 2.96
N GLU A 131 5.29 4.17 2.61
CA GLU A 131 5.02 3.09 3.54
C GLU A 131 6.08 3.01 4.66
N LEU A 132 7.37 3.04 4.31
CA LEU A 132 8.47 3.01 5.28
C LEU A 132 8.46 4.23 6.20
N MET A 133 8.05 5.40 5.70
CA MET A 133 7.97 6.62 6.49
C MET A 133 6.79 6.59 7.47
N CYS A 134 5.62 6.10 7.04
CA CYS A 134 4.49 5.81 7.93
C CYS A 134 4.87 4.75 8.99
N TYR A 135 5.53 3.68 8.58
CA TYR A 135 6.02 2.63 9.47
C TYR A 135 7.00 3.18 10.52
N LYS A 136 7.91 4.07 10.10
CA LYS A 136 8.88 4.74 10.98
C LYS A 136 8.20 5.53 12.09
N HIS A 137 7.06 6.18 11.83
CA HIS A 137 6.34 6.94 12.84
C HIS A 137 5.81 6.04 13.97
N LYS A 138 5.41 4.81 13.64
CA LYS A 138 4.83 3.84 14.59
C LYS A 138 5.90 2.98 15.29
N HIS A 139 6.93 2.56 14.56
CA HIS A 139 7.90 1.54 15.01
C HIS A 139 9.32 2.06 15.17
N GLY A 140 9.56 3.33 14.85
CA GLY A 140 10.85 3.99 14.97
C GLY A 140 11.90 3.51 13.94
N PRO A 141 13.11 4.10 13.97
CA PRO A 141 14.16 3.82 12.99
C PRO A 141 14.64 2.36 12.99
N GLU A 142 14.67 1.71 14.15
CA GLU A 142 15.10 0.30 14.25
C GLU A 142 14.06 -0.65 13.63
N GLY A 143 12.77 -0.32 13.71
CA GLY A 143 11.72 -1.04 12.98
C GLY A 143 11.96 -0.97 11.48
N VAL A 144 12.22 0.23 10.95
CA VAL A 144 12.50 0.43 9.51
C VAL A 144 13.69 -0.38 9.05
N LYS A 145 14.79 -0.43 9.81
CA LYS A 145 15.97 -1.23 9.45
C LYS A 145 15.64 -2.72 9.31
N LYS A 146 14.80 -3.27 10.20
CA LYS A 146 14.36 -4.67 10.12
C LYS A 146 13.50 -4.91 8.88
N MET A 147 12.59 -4.00 8.57
CA MET A 147 11.72 -4.08 7.41
C MET A 147 12.52 -3.98 6.09
N VAL A 148 13.46 -3.03 6.00
CA VAL A 148 14.37 -2.93 4.84
C VAL A 148 15.20 -4.19 4.68
N LYS A 149 15.71 -4.77 5.77
CA LYS A 149 16.44 -6.04 5.71
C LYS A 149 15.57 -7.18 5.19
N MET A 150 14.31 -7.27 5.63
CA MET A 150 13.35 -8.24 5.11
C MET A 150 13.12 -8.07 3.61
N TYR A 151 12.90 -6.86 3.11
CA TYR A 151 12.74 -6.63 1.67
C TYR A 151 14.01 -6.95 0.87
N GLN A 152 15.19 -6.66 1.41
CA GLN A 152 16.46 -7.06 0.80
C GLN A 152 16.58 -8.58 0.69
N ASP A 153 16.23 -9.32 1.75
CA ASP A 153 16.29 -10.78 1.74
C ASP A 153 15.31 -11.38 0.70
N LEU A 154 14.11 -10.80 0.57
CA LEU A 154 13.15 -11.20 -0.47
C LEU A 154 13.68 -10.90 -1.88
N TYR A 155 14.31 -9.74 -2.08
CA TYR A 155 14.96 -9.39 -3.34
C TYR A 155 16.09 -10.35 -3.69
N ASP A 156 16.96 -10.69 -2.73
CA ASP A 156 18.09 -11.61 -2.95
C ASP A 156 17.61 -13.03 -3.32
N ILE A 157 16.53 -13.51 -2.68
CA ILE A 157 15.88 -14.77 -3.04
C ILE A 157 15.28 -14.71 -4.45
N GLY A 158 14.58 -13.62 -4.79
CA GLY A 158 14.02 -13.42 -6.13
C GLY A 158 15.11 -13.41 -7.19
N LYS A 159 16.19 -12.67 -6.95
CA LYS A 159 17.36 -12.58 -7.81
C LYS A 159 18.04 -13.93 -8.02
N ALA A 160 18.23 -14.71 -6.95
CA ALA A 160 18.82 -16.04 -7.04
C ALA A 160 18.00 -17.02 -7.91
N ASN A 161 16.68 -16.78 -8.03
CA ASN A 161 15.77 -17.58 -8.86
C ASN A 161 15.49 -16.95 -10.24
N SER A 162 16.04 -15.77 -10.54
CA SER A 162 15.89 -15.11 -11.83
C SER A 162 16.97 -15.57 -12.82
N VAL A 163 16.61 -15.62 -14.10
CA VAL A 163 17.58 -15.79 -15.18
C VAL A 163 18.11 -14.39 -15.53
N ASP A 164 19.43 -14.23 -15.68
CA ASP A 164 19.98 -12.96 -16.15
C ASP A 164 19.41 -12.65 -17.54
N GLU A 165 18.59 -11.60 -17.63
CA GLU A 165 18.16 -11.04 -18.90
C GLU A 165 19.16 -9.94 -19.31
N ASP A 166 19.59 -9.99 -20.57
CA ASP A 166 20.49 -8.98 -21.12
C ASP A 166 19.81 -7.61 -21.07
N LEU A 167 20.50 -6.60 -20.52
CA LEU A 167 19.99 -5.22 -20.40
C LEU A 167 19.70 -4.56 -21.76
N MET A 168 20.14 -5.18 -22.85
CA MET A 168 19.98 -4.68 -24.22
C MET A 168 19.02 -5.58 -25.00
N ARG A 169 17.73 -5.24 -25.01
CA ARG A 169 16.84 -5.71 -26.08
C ARG A 169 17.14 -4.90 -27.35
N VAL A 170 18.07 -5.39 -28.17
CA VAL A 170 18.22 -4.87 -29.54
C VAL A 170 16.96 -5.25 -30.31
N SER A 171 16.08 -4.29 -30.50
CA SER A 171 14.93 -4.42 -31.39
C SER A 171 15.44 -4.31 -32.83
N LEU A 172 15.40 -5.41 -33.59
CA LEU A 172 15.64 -5.42 -35.04
C LEU A 172 14.37 -5.02 -35.80
#